data_AF-W6MRF5-F1
#
_entry.id   AF-W6MRF5-F1
#
_cell.length_a   1.000
_cell.length_b   1.000
_cell.length_c   1.000
_cell.angle_alpha   90.00
_cell.angle_beta   90.00
_cell.angle_gamma   90.00
#
_symmetry.space_group_name_H-M   'P 1'
#
loop_
_entity.id
_entity.type
_entity.pdbx_description
1 polymer ?
#
loop_
_entity_poly.entity_id
_entity_poly.type
_entity_poly.pdbx_seq_one_letter_code
_entity_poly.pdbx_strand_id
1 'polypeptide(L)'
;MGVFNWRTVYIISIAAKVFVCLQCSYIHPDEHFQSFQPIAKLVYGSSVANPWEFEPESSARSFAPLLIFYYPIIQLVKYFQLPLITAYYFVRLEFTLITWMVTDWTLWRIMPTKPERVKSLLFTSTSFVTLVYQSHAFSNSVETWLVLGAVYIMGRFREECEIAKNSRISNLAQYCLAYGCIVSAGIFNRVTFVGWLVFPGIFVLKFFQKSPISLVYTAAGFLTTSLACVVLDTWMFTGTIDWSNLVVTPLNNLLYNLDSENLSQHGIHSRLTHLLVNVPLMLGPALVFLIGSKYYKTVPFMSAISGILTLSLVPHQEFRFIIPAMPLLACCMDLSSEKKKVTKYALRLFIVYNVVMTAFFGSLHQGGIVTVMEQLTKPDNALTGSSDLQIWWRTYSPPVWLYGHQNLQVLNRIDHNLKDLNILSESDSNGLTIVDAMGSSFDVIVNLLGQRPGILISPIASAENELSDALKDRNLVLKRKWKTWLHLDMDHFDTTYGWKTFTPGLAVYEVVESS
;
A
#
# COMPACT_ATOMS: atom_id res chain seq x y z
N MET A 1 30.79 22.32 -4.78
CA MET A 1 29.69 21.47 -5.28
C MET A 1 30.18 20.83 -6.55
N GLY A 2 30.55 19.55 -6.51
CA GLY A 2 31.19 18.87 -7.63
C GLY A 2 31.17 17.37 -7.39
N VAL A 3 29.98 16.82 -7.15
CA VAL A 3 29.63 15.41 -7.29
C VAL A 3 28.10 15.40 -7.44
N PHE A 4 27.61 15.14 -8.65
CA PHE A 4 26.21 15.15 -9.11
C PHE A 4 25.52 16.52 -9.33
N ASN A 5 25.29 16.82 -10.61
CA ASN A 5 24.30 17.80 -11.04
C ASN A 5 22.90 17.30 -10.62
N TRP A 6 22.14 18.09 -9.86
CA TRP A 6 20.80 17.71 -9.39
C TRP A 6 19.86 17.30 -10.54
N ARG A 7 20.04 17.88 -11.74
CA ARG A 7 19.29 17.50 -12.94
C ARG A 7 19.55 16.06 -13.33
N THR A 8 20.81 15.62 -13.26
CA THR A 8 21.20 14.24 -13.55
C THR A 8 20.57 13.29 -12.54
N VAL A 9 20.62 13.62 -11.25
CA VAL A 9 19.98 12.79 -10.20
C VAL A 9 18.47 12.69 -10.42
N TYR A 10 17.83 13.81 -10.74
CA TYR A 10 16.40 13.85 -11.04
C TYR A 10 16.04 13.02 -12.28
N ILE A 11 16.80 13.10 -13.38
CA ILE A 11 16.57 12.28 -14.57
C ILE A 11 16.75 10.78 -14.26
N ILE A 12 17.81 10.43 -13.51
CA ILE A 12 18.03 9.05 -13.06
C ILE A 12 16.86 8.58 -12.20
N SER A 13 16.30 9.44 -11.33
CA SER A 13 15.14 9.09 -10.51
C SER A 13 13.90 8.77 -11.35
N ILE A 14 13.70 9.42 -12.50
CA ILE A 14 12.59 9.11 -13.41
C ILE A 14 12.77 7.72 -14.02
N ALA A 15 13.98 7.41 -14.49
CA ALA A 15 14.29 6.07 -14.99
C ALA A 15 14.12 5.00 -13.89
N ALA A 16 14.55 5.31 -12.66
CA ALA A 16 14.38 4.44 -11.51
C ALA A 16 12.90 4.19 -11.18
N LYS A 17 12.03 5.21 -11.23
CA LYS A 17 10.58 5.05 -11.02
C LYS A 17 9.98 4.02 -11.98
N VAL A 18 10.28 4.14 -13.28
CA VAL A 18 9.78 3.20 -14.29
C VAL A 18 10.36 1.80 -14.08
N PHE A 19 11.66 1.70 -13.81
CA PHE A 19 12.30 0.40 -13.57
C PHE A 19 11.73 -0.33 -12.36
N VAL A 20 11.60 0.36 -11.21
CA VAL A 20 11.10 -0.19 -9.94
C VAL A 20 9.62 -0.54 -10.02
N CYS A 21 8.83 0.29 -10.71
CA CYS A 21 7.41 0.03 -10.98
C CYS A 21 7.18 -1.32 -11.69
N LEU A 22 8.12 -1.75 -12.53
CA LEU A 22 8.01 -3.00 -13.30
C LEU A 22 8.67 -4.20 -12.61
N GLN A 23 9.27 -4.03 -11.43
CA GLN A 23 9.82 -5.16 -10.67
C GLN A 23 8.71 -5.96 -9.99
N CYS A 24 8.90 -7.27 -9.91
CA CYS A 24 8.04 -8.18 -9.14
C CYS A 24 8.25 -7.94 -7.63
N SER A 25 7.48 -7.01 -7.10
CA SER A 25 7.53 -6.55 -5.71
C SER A 25 6.21 -6.86 -5.04
N TYR A 26 6.22 -7.27 -3.78
CA TYR A 26 4.99 -7.45 -3.02
C TYR A 26 5.18 -6.93 -1.60
N ILE A 27 4.71 -5.72 -1.34
CA ILE A 27 4.97 -5.03 -0.08
C ILE A 27 3.94 -5.39 0.98
N HIS A 28 2.68 -5.55 0.58
CA HIS A 28 1.59 -5.78 1.53
C HIS A 28 0.36 -6.36 0.82
N PRO A 29 -0.34 -7.36 1.42
CA PRO A 29 -1.53 -8.00 0.84
C PRO A 29 -2.61 -7.04 0.34
N ASP A 30 -2.96 -6.03 1.13
CA ASP A 30 -3.97 -5.03 0.79
C ASP A 30 -3.83 -4.37 -0.60
N GLU A 31 -2.64 -4.33 -1.20
CA GLU A 31 -2.50 -3.89 -2.60
C GLU A 31 -3.41 -4.71 -3.52
N HIS A 32 -3.47 -6.03 -3.31
CA HIS A 32 -4.27 -6.93 -4.11
C HIS A 32 -5.68 -7.09 -3.56
N PHE A 33 -5.80 -7.42 -2.27
CA PHE A 33 -7.09 -7.78 -1.69
C PHE A 33 -8.03 -6.57 -1.61
N GLN A 34 -7.57 -5.41 -1.15
CA GLN A 34 -8.44 -4.25 -0.96
C GLN A 34 -8.53 -3.35 -2.20
N SER A 35 -8.00 -3.76 -3.35
CA SER A 35 -8.00 -2.92 -4.55
C SER A 35 -8.22 -3.70 -5.84
N PHE A 36 -7.32 -4.60 -6.24
CA PHE A 36 -7.49 -5.37 -7.48
C PHE A 36 -8.64 -6.38 -7.38
N GLN A 37 -8.75 -7.12 -6.28
CA GLN A 37 -9.69 -8.24 -6.16
C GLN A 37 -11.17 -7.84 -6.30
N PRO A 38 -11.69 -6.78 -5.64
CA PRO A 38 -13.10 -6.38 -5.80
C PRO A 38 -13.43 -6.00 -7.24
N ILE A 39 -12.50 -5.33 -7.93
CA ILE A 39 -12.71 -4.91 -9.32
C ILE A 39 -12.52 -6.06 -10.30
N ALA A 40 -11.57 -6.96 -10.05
CA ALA A 40 -11.41 -8.17 -10.85
C ALA A 40 -12.67 -9.05 -10.74
N LYS A 41 -13.25 -9.20 -9.55
CA LYS A 41 -14.54 -9.88 -9.35
C LYS A 41 -15.66 -9.19 -10.11
N LEU A 42 -15.76 -7.86 -10.03
CA LEU A 42 -16.77 -7.08 -10.77
C LEU A 42 -16.66 -7.26 -12.29
N VAL A 43 -15.44 -7.26 -12.84
CA VAL A 43 -15.20 -7.27 -14.29
C VAL A 43 -15.25 -8.69 -14.86
N TYR A 44 -14.74 -9.68 -14.14
CA TYR A 44 -14.62 -11.07 -14.62
C TYR A 44 -15.63 -12.03 -13.99
N GLY A 45 -16.34 -11.65 -12.93
CA GLY A 45 -17.26 -12.57 -12.25
C GLY A 45 -16.55 -13.76 -11.60
N SER A 46 -15.34 -13.55 -11.08
CA SER A 46 -14.55 -14.59 -10.40
C SER A 46 -15.32 -15.19 -9.21
N SER A 47 -15.12 -16.48 -8.96
CA SER A 47 -15.71 -17.22 -7.83
C SER A 47 -15.15 -16.80 -6.46
N VAL A 48 -14.05 -16.05 -6.44
CA VAL A 48 -13.40 -15.58 -5.22
C VAL A 48 -14.31 -14.60 -4.46
N ALA A 49 -14.44 -14.80 -3.15
CA ALA A 49 -15.17 -13.91 -2.24
C ALA A 49 -14.59 -12.49 -2.24
N ASN A 50 -15.41 -11.48 -1.92
CA ASN A 50 -14.84 -10.15 -1.71
C ASN A 50 -14.11 -10.15 -0.35
N PRO A 51 -13.12 -9.28 -0.17
CA PRO A 51 -12.66 -8.95 1.16
C PRO A 51 -13.82 -8.43 2.00
N TRP A 52 -13.78 -8.68 3.30
CA TRP A 52 -14.84 -8.30 4.22
C TRP A 52 -15.24 -6.83 4.11
N GLU A 53 -14.29 -5.91 3.81
CA GLU A 53 -14.57 -4.46 3.67
C GLU A 53 -15.53 -4.12 2.51
N PHE A 54 -15.63 -5.02 1.54
CA PHE A 54 -16.46 -4.89 0.34
C PHE A 54 -17.62 -5.89 0.32
N GLU A 55 -17.87 -6.60 1.43
CA GLU A 55 -19.09 -7.37 1.61
C GLU A 55 -20.26 -6.46 2.01
N PRO A 56 -21.49 -6.69 1.51
CA PRO A 56 -22.64 -5.83 1.77
C PRO A 56 -22.93 -5.59 3.26
N GLU A 57 -22.70 -6.59 4.11
CA GLU A 57 -22.97 -6.53 5.55
C GLU A 57 -22.07 -5.50 6.26
N SER A 58 -20.82 -5.37 5.83
CA SER A 58 -19.88 -4.42 6.44
C SER A 58 -19.90 -3.07 5.72
N SER A 59 -19.93 -3.09 4.38
CA SER A 59 -19.84 -1.93 3.50
C SER A 59 -18.86 -0.87 4.02
N ALA A 60 -17.64 -1.29 4.36
CA ALA A 60 -16.68 -0.49 5.13
C ALA A 60 -15.67 0.28 4.25
N ARG A 61 -15.62 0.01 2.94
CA ARG A 61 -14.76 0.76 1.99
C ARG A 61 -15.52 1.20 0.75
N SER A 62 -15.25 2.43 0.33
CA SER A 62 -15.83 3.00 -0.89
C SER A 62 -15.30 2.31 -2.14
N PHE A 63 -16.19 2.01 -3.09
CA PHE A 63 -15.82 1.59 -4.43
C PHE A 63 -15.37 2.77 -5.31
N ALA A 64 -15.71 4.02 -4.95
CA ALA A 64 -15.45 5.19 -5.79
C ALA A 64 -13.97 5.33 -6.21
N PRO A 65 -12.97 5.24 -5.31
CA PRO A 65 -11.55 5.30 -5.72
C PRO A 65 -11.17 4.12 -6.62
N LEU A 66 -11.72 2.93 -6.38
CA LEU A 66 -11.40 1.74 -7.16
C LEU A 66 -11.95 1.84 -8.59
N LEU A 67 -13.15 2.38 -8.76
CA LEU A 67 -13.77 2.62 -10.06
C LEU A 67 -13.04 3.70 -10.87
N ILE A 68 -12.36 4.64 -10.21
CA ILE A 68 -11.58 5.67 -10.89
C ILE A 68 -10.23 5.11 -11.37
N PHE A 69 -9.48 4.43 -10.49
CA PHE A 69 -8.07 4.10 -10.76
C PHE A 69 -7.80 2.65 -11.20
N TYR A 70 -8.75 1.72 -11.04
CA TYR A 70 -8.51 0.29 -11.30
C TYR A 70 -9.44 -0.25 -12.38
N TYR A 71 -10.73 0.10 -12.29
CA TYR A 71 -11.75 -0.37 -13.23
C TYR A 71 -11.41 -0.09 -14.71
N PRO A 72 -10.95 1.13 -15.11
CA PRO A 72 -10.64 1.39 -16.51
C PRO A 72 -9.52 0.50 -17.05
N ILE A 73 -8.47 0.27 -16.26
CA ILE A 73 -7.32 -0.55 -16.64
C ILE A 73 -7.70 -2.04 -16.72
N ILE A 74 -8.42 -2.55 -15.73
CA ILE A 74 -8.84 -3.96 -15.72
C ILE A 74 -9.83 -4.23 -16.87
N GLN A 75 -10.74 -3.30 -17.18
CA GLN A 75 -11.59 -3.40 -18.37
C GLN A 75 -10.80 -3.37 -19.67
N LEU A 76 -9.78 -2.52 -19.77
CA LEU A 76 -8.91 -2.47 -20.95
C LEU A 76 -8.20 -3.81 -21.15
N VAL A 77 -7.67 -4.41 -20.08
CA VAL A 77 -7.03 -5.73 -20.12
C VAL A 77 -8.02 -6.82 -20.55
N LYS A 78 -9.27 -6.79 -20.06
CA LYS A 78 -10.34 -7.69 -20.52
C LYS A 78 -10.65 -7.49 -22.01
N TYR A 79 -10.81 -6.25 -22.45
CA TYR A 79 -11.15 -5.91 -23.83
C TYR A 79 -10.08 -6.41 -24.83
N PHE A 80 -8.80 -6.22 -24.51
CA PHE A 80 -7.69 -6.70 -25.33
C PHE A 80 -7.29 -8.15 -25.07
N GLN A 81 -8.00 -8.86 -24.20
CA GLN A 81 -7.73 -10.26 -23.82
C GLN A 81 -6.28 -10.49 -23.37
N LEU A 82 -5.70 -9.51 -22.68
CA LEU A 82 -4.34 -9.58 -22.17
C LEU A 82 -4.28 -10.45 -20.90
N PRO A 83 -3.13 -11.06 -20.58
CA PRO A 83 -2.94 -11.77 -19.32
C PRO A 83 -3.28 -10.86 -18.13
N LEU A 84 -3.96 -11.39 -17.12
CA LEU A 84 -4.50 -10.59 -16.03
C LEU A 84 -3.42 -9.87 -15.19
N ILE A 85 -2.22 -10.45 -15.11
CA ILE A 85 -1.03 -9.82 -14.51
C ILE A 85 -0.64 -8.49 -15.20
N THR A 86 -1.03 -8.30 -16.47
CA THR A 86 -0.80 -7.03 -17.18
C THR A 86 -1.55 -5.88 -16.51
N ALA A 87 -2.74 -6.14 -15.93
CA ALA A 87 -3.49 -5.13 -15.19
C ALA A 87 -2.71 -4.63 -13.98
N TYR A 88 -2.01 -5.54 -13.28
CA TYR A 88 -1.16 -5.18 -12.14
C TYR A 88 -0.06 -4.20 -12.55
N TYR A 89 0.68 -4.49 -13.62
CA TYR A 89 1.75 -3.60 -14.10
C TYR A 89 1.22 -2.27 -14.65
N PHE A 90 0.10 -2.27 -15.37
CA PHE A 90 -0.50 -1.04 -15.90
C PHE A 90 -1.02 -0.12 -14.80
N VAL A 91 -1.69 -0.66 -13.77
CA VAL A 91 -2.13 0.16 -12.62
C VAL A 91 -0.91 0.69 -11.86
N ARG A 92 0.14 -0.11 -11.63
CA ARG A 92 1.37 0.40 -11.00
C ARG A 92 2.03 1.52 -11.82
N LEU A 93 2.02 1.41 -13.15
CA LEU A 93 2.52 2.45 -14.04
C LEU A 93 1.67 3.73 -13.94
N GLU A 94 0.35 3.59 -13.94
CA GLU A 94 -0.58 4.70 -13.71
C GLU A 94 -0.28 5.41 -12.38
N PHE A 95 -0.20 4.67 -11.27
CA PHE A 95 0.10 5.21 -9.95
C PHE A 95 1.46 5.91 -9.90
N THR A 96 2.46 5.34 -10.58
CA THR A 96 3.79 5.95 -10.71
C THR A 96 3.73 7.28 -11.45
N LEU A 97 2.98 7.35 -12.55
CA LEU A 97 2.81 8.56 -13.35
C LEU A 97 2.04 9.64 -12.58
N ILE A 98 0.90 9.29 -11.97
CA ILE A 98 0.09 10.22 -11.18
C ILE A 98 0.89 10.72 -9.98
N THR A 99 1.56 9.84 -9.23
CA THR A 99 2.45 10.23 -8.13
C THR A 99 3.49 11.21 -8.59
N TRP A 100 4.19 10.91 -9.69
CA TRP A 100 5.22 11.80 -10.21
C TRP A 100 4.64 13.18 -10.57
N MET A 101 3.53 13.24 -11.29
CA MET A 101 2.89 14.50 -11.67
C MET A 101 2.42 15.31 -10.46
N VAL A 102 1.70 14.67 -9.53
CA VAL A 102 1.12 15.34 -8.36
C VAL A 102 2.21 15.81 -7.40
N THR A 103 3.18 14.96 -7.08
CA THR A 103 4.27 15.33 -6.17
C THR A 103 5.11 16.47 -6.73
N ASP A 104 5.58 16.36 -7.97
CA ASP A 104 6.45 17.38 -8.53
C ASP A 104 5.74 18.72 -8.72
N TRP A 105 4.51 18.70 -9.24
CA TRP A 105 3.71 19.91 -9.40
C TRP A 105 3.44 20.57 -8.05
N THR A 106 3.03 19.79 -7.05
CA THR A 106 2.67 20.33 -5.73
C THR A 106 3.88 20.90 -5.01
N LEU A 107 5.00 20.15 -4.97
CA LEU A 107 6.24 20.61 -4.34
C LEU A 107 6.79 21.86 -5.02
N TRP A 108 6.68 21.95 -6.35
CA TRP A 108 7.07 23.15 -7.09
C TRP A 108 6.23 24.38 -6.72
N ARG A 109 4.94 24.17 -6.44
CA ARG A 109 4.00 25.24 -6.08
C ARG A 109 4.09 25.67 -4.62
N ILE A 110 4.30 24.72 -3.70
CA ILE A 110 4.40 25.00 -2.26
C ILE A 110 5.72 25.68 -1.92
N MET A 111 6.84 25.27 -2.53
CA MET A 111 8.15 25.78 -2.13
C MET A 111 8.45 27.17 -2.74
N PRO A 112 8.88 28.15 -1.92
CA PRO A 112 8.93 29.56 -2.34
C PRO A 112 10.09 29.88 -3.28
N THR A 113 11.23 29.21 -3.12
CA THR A 113 12.46 29.53 -3.86
C THR A 113 12.95 28.33 -4.67
N LYS A 114 13.73 28.60 -5.73
CA LYS A 114 14.30 27.54 -6.59
C LYS A 114 15.15 26.52 -5.80
N PRO A 115 16.05 26.91 -4.88
CA PRO A 115 16.81 25.95 -4.08
C PRO A 115 15.92 25.05 -3.24
N GLU A 116 14.86 25.62 -2.64
CA GLU A 116 13.90 24.87 -1.82
C GLU A 116 13.08 23.87 -2.65
N ARG A 117 12.69 24.24 -3.87
CA ARG A 117 12.03 23.35 -4.84
C ARG A 117 12.94 22.19 -5.24
N VAL A 118 14.20 22.49 -5.60
CA VAL A 118 15.17 21.45 -5.99
C VAL A 118 15.43 20.50 -4.82
N LYS A 119 15.53 21.04 -3.60
CA LYS A 119 15.71 20.24 -2.38
C LYS A 119 14.53 19.30 -2.14
N SER A 120 13.30 19.81 -2.11
CA SER A 120 12.12 18.98 -1.84
C SER A 120 11.94 17.90 -2.91
N LEU A 121 12.18 18.25 -4.18
CA LEU A 121 12.14 17.30 -5.30
C LEU A 121 13.24 16.25 -5.18
N LEU A 122 14.46 16.60 -4.80
CA LEU A 122 15.57 15.65 -4.62
C LEU A 122 15.21 14.60 -3.56
N PHE A 123 14.85 15.02 -2.35
CA PHE A 123 14.50 14.10 -1.27
C PHE A 123 13.27 13.25 -1.62
N THR A 124 12.29 13.82 -2.33
CA THR A 124 11.09 13.09 -2.72
C THR A 124 11.37 12.08 -3.82
N SER A 125 11.90 12.53 -4.94
CA SER A 125 12.10 11.67 -6.11
C SER A 125 13.09 10.53 -5.90
N THR A 126 14.02 10.67 -4.93
CA THR A 126 15.02 9.64 -4.63
C THR A 126 14.71 8.81 -3.39
N SER A 127 13.59 9.05 -2.72
CA SER A 127 13.17 8.25 -1.57
C SER A 127 12.65 6.88 -2.03
N PHE A 128 13.02 5.80 -1.33
CA PHE A 128 12.44 4.48 -1.55
C PHE A 128 10.93 4.48 -1.30
N VAL A 129 10.41 5.37 -0.45
CA VAL A 129 8.96 5.50 -0.25
C VAL A 129 8.27 5.98 -1.54
N THR A 130 8.88 6.92 -2.26
CA THR A 130 8.33 7.38 -3.54
C THR A 130 8.61 6.40 -4.68
N LEU A 131 9.78 5.78 -4.72
CA LEU A 131 10.14 4.84 -5.78
C LEU A 131 9.40 3.51 -5.67
N VAL A 132 9.22 3.03 -4.44
CA VAL A 132 8.62 1.73 -4.13
C VAL A 132 7.17 1.94 -3.69
N TYR A 133 6.89 2.36 -2.45
CA TYR A 133 5.52 2.41 -1.90
C TYR A 133 4.51 3.19 -2.75
N GLN A 134 4.89 4.34 -3.32
CA GLN A 134 3.98 5.14 -4.15
C GLN A 134 3.79 4.59 -5.59
N SER A 135 4.67 3.69 -6.04
CA SER A 135 4.48 2.93 -7.30
C SER A 135 3.51 1.76 -7.12
N HIS A 136 3.23 1.37 -5.88
CA HIS A 136 2.27 0.33 -5.55
C HIS A 136 0.86 0.90 -5.41
N ALA A 137 -0.12 0.07 -5.76
CA ALA A 137 -1.52 0.47 -5.88
C ALA A 137 -2.22 0.44 -4.50
N PHE A 138 -1.78 1.31 -3.60
CA PHE A 138 -2.38 1.46 -2.28
C PHE A 138 -3.36 2.62 -2.23
N SER A 139 -4.43 2.49 -1.44
CA SER A 139 -5.25 3.65 -1.05
C SER A 139 -4.44 4.71 -0.29
N ASN A 140 -3.32 4.34 0.34
CA ASN A 140 -2.36 5.28 0.94
C ASN A 140 -1.62 6.14 -0.11
N SER A 141 -1.42 5.64 -1.32
CA SER A 141 -0.83 6.41 -2.42
C SER A 141 -1.81 7.48 -2.89
N VAL A 142 -3.10 7.12 -3.04
CA VAL A 142 -4.18 8.08 -3.33
C VAL A 142 -4.32 9.12 -2.21
N GLU A 143 -4.25 8.69 -0.94
CA GLU A 143 -4.27 9.59 0.22
C GLU A 143 -3.13 10.61 0.14
N THR A 144 -1.93 10.19 -0.29
CA THR A 144 -0.79 11.11 -0.48
C THR A 144 -1.10 12.20 -1.50
N TRP A 145 -1.71 11.85 -2.64
CA TRP A 145 -2.08 12.83 -3.67
C TRP A 145 -3.09 13.85 -3.15
N LEU A 146 -4.11 13.36 -2.44
CA LEU A 146 -5.15 14.20 -1.85
C LEU A 146 -4.59 15.09 -0.74
N VAL A 147 -3.70 14.58 0.11
CA VAL A 147 -3.04 15.37 1.18
C VAL A 147 -2.19 16.47 0.58
N LEU A 148 -1.42 16.18 -0.47
CA LEU A 148 -0.63 17.19 -1.17
C LEU A 148 -1.50 18.27 -1.80
N GLY A 149 -2.60 17.88 -2.46
CA GLY A 149 -3.58 18.82 -3.01
C GLY A 149 -4.19 19.72 -1.91
N ALA A 150 -4.61 19.14 -0.79
CA ALA A 150 -5.16 19.88 0.35
C ALA A 150 -4.13 20.85 0.94
N VAL A 151 -2.90 20.38 1.22
CA VAL A 151 -1.81 21.20 1.77
C VAL A 151 -1.45 22.35 0.83
N TYR A 152 -1.45 22.14 -0.49
CA TYR A 152 -1.25 23.22 -1.45
C TYR A 152 -2.32 24.31 -1.30
N ILE A 153 -3.62 23.95 -1.27
CA ILE A 153 -4.70 24.92 -1.13
C ILE A 153 -4.66 25.63 0.23
N MET A 154 -4.39 24.89 1.32
CA MET A 154 -4.20 25.47 2.66
C MET A 154 -3.04 26.47 2.69
N GLY A 155 -1.97 26.21 1.95
CA GLY A 155 -0.87 27.15 1.72
C GLY A 155 -1.35 28.46 1.11
N ARG A 156 -2.24 28.42 0.11
CA ARG A 156 -2.84 29.60 -0.51
C ARG A 156 -3.73 30.38 0.46
N PHE A 157 -4.56 29.70 1.24
CA PHE A 157 -5.38 30.33 2.28
C PHE A 157 -4.52 31.05 3.32
N ARG A 158 -3.44 30.42 3.76
CA ARG A 158 -2.48 31.03 4.67
C ARG A 158 -1.82 32.28 4.06
N GLU A 159 -1.38 32.21 2.81
CA GLU A 159 -0.76 33.35 2.13
C GLU A 159 -1.69 34.57 2.13
N GLU A 160 -2.99 34.38 1.87
CA GLU A 160 -3.97 35.47 1.88
C GLU A 160 -4.24 36.05 3.30
N CYS A 161 -4.20 35.21 4.34
CA CYS A 161 -4.46 35.64 5.71
C CYS A 161 -3.24 36.30 6.38
N GLU A 162 -2.06 35.70 6.20
CA GLU A 162 -0.89 36.01 7.03
C GLU A 162 0.21 36.77 6.28
N ILE A 163 0.36 36.56 4.97
CA ILE A 163 1.53 37.02 4.21
C ILE A 163 1.17 38.23 3.33
N ALA A 164 0.11 38.13 2.55
CA ALA A 164 -0.27 39.14 1.56
C ALA A 164 -1.60 39.80 1.93
N LYS A 165 -1.58 40.62 2.99
CA LYS A 165 -2.76 41.25 3.60
C LYS A 165 -3.66 42.02 2.62
N ASN A 166 -3.12 42.50 1.49
CA ASN A 166 -3.84 43.29 0.49
C ASN A 166 -4.08 42.56 -0.85
N SER A 167 -3.69 41.28 -0.99
CA SER A 167 -3.99 40.50 -2.19
C SER A 167 -5.18 39.57 -1.95
N ARG A 168 -6.12 39.53 -2.89
CA ARG A 168 -7.21 38.54 -2.90
C ARG A 168 -6.82 37.35 -3.75
N ILE A 169 -7.12 36.13 -3.31
CA ILE A 169 -7.05 34.96 -4.19
C ILE A 169 -7.99 35.18 -5.37
N SER A 170 -7.44 35.29 -6.58
CA SER A 170 -8.21 35.15 -7.82
C SER A 170 -8.79 33.74 -7.86
N ASN A 171 -10.08 33.61 -8.22
CA ASN A 171 -10.81 32.33 -8.26
C ASN A 171 -11.04 31.68 -6.89
N LEU A 172 -11.32 32.49 -5.87
CA LEU A 172 -11.67 32.06 -4.51
C LEU A 172 -12.62 30.85 -4.48
N ALA A 173 -13.74 30.94 -5.21
CA ALA A 173 -14.76 29.90 -5.26
C ALA A 173 -14.19 28.56 -5.75
N GLN A 174 -13.32 28.57 -6.77
CA GLN A 174 -12.72 27.35 -7.33
C GLN A 174 -11.80 26.67 -6.31
N TYR A 175 -10.94 27.43 -5.60
CA TYR A 175 -10.08 26.88 -4.56
C TYR A 175 -10.88 26.30 -3.39
N CYS A 176 -11.94 26.99 -2.96
CA CYS A 176 -12.80 26.52 -1.87
C CYS A 176 -13.60 25.26 -2.28
N LEU A 177 -14.21 25.25 -3.47
CA LEU A 177 -14.89 24.09 -4.02
C LEU A 177 -13.94 22.90 -4.13
N ALA A 178 -12.78 23.09 -4.75
CA ALA A 178 -11.77 22.03 -4.90
C ALA A 178 -11.28 21.50 -3.55
N TYR A 179 -11.09 22.37 -2.55
CA TYR A 179 -10.73 21.94 -1.20
C TYR A 179 -11.83 21.06 -0.58
N GLY A 180 -13.09 21.46 -0.69
CA GLY A 180 -14.23 20.66 -0.24
C GLY A 180 -14.30 19.28 -0.92
N CYS A 181 -14.12 19.24 -2.25
CA CYS A 181 -14.08 18.01 -3.02
C CYS A 181 -12.92 17.09 -2.59
N ILE A 182 -11.71 17.64 -2.43
CA ILE A 182 -10.52 16.89 -1.98
C ILE A 182 -10.73 16.31 -0.58
N VAL A 183 -11.33 17.09 0.34
CA VAL A 183 -11.59 16.61 1.71
C VAL A 183 -12.59 15.48 1.71
N SER A 184 -13.69 15.60 0.94
CA SER A 184 -14.67 14.52 0.79
C SER A 184 -14.04 13.28 0.17
N ALA A 185 -13.38 13.41 -0.98
CA ALA A 185 -12.69 12.30 -1.64
C ALA A 185 -11.63 11.63 -0.74
N GLY A 186 -10.94 12.43 0.09
CA GLY A 186 -9.98 11.96 1.08
C GLY A 186 -10.63 11.05 2.12
N ILE A 187 -11.77 11.47 2.69
CA ILE A 187 -12.52 10.69 3.69
C ILE A 187 -13.07 9.38 3.08
N PHE A 188 -13.62 9.43 1.86
CA PHE A 188 -14.12 8.23 1.16
C PHE A 188 -13.00 7.27 0.73
N ASN A 189 -11.81 7.78 0.42
CA ASN A 189 -10.65 6.95 0.18
C ASN A 189 -10.15 6.30 1.49
N ARG A 190 -9.91 7.11 2.54
CA ARG A 190 -9.52 6.64 3.87
C ARG A 190 -9.91 7.64 4.95
N VAL A 191 -10.57 7.18 6.02
CA VAL A 191 -10.89 8.03 7.19
C VAL A 191 -9.66 8.64 7.86
N THR A 192 -8.49 8.01 7.71
CA THR A 192 -7.18 8.50 8.19
C THR A 192 -6.78 9.84 7.59
N PHE A 193 -7.33 10.19 6.42
CA PHE A 193 -7.03 11.43 5.70
C PHE A 193 -7.20 12.67 6.57
N VAL A 194 -8.24 12.68 7.42
CA VAL A 194 -8.56 13.81 8.32
C VAL A 194 -7.40 14.13 9.26
N GLY A 195 -6.64 13.10 9.68
CA GLY A 195 -5.49 13.25 10.57
C GLY A 195 -4.41 14.18 10.03
N TRP A 196 -4.25 14.26 8.71
CA TRP A 196 -3.26 15.15 8.06
C TRP A 196 -3.67 16.62 8.07
N LEU A 197 -4.95 16.92 8.32
CA LEU A 197 -5.51 18.27 8.22
C LEU A 197 -5.73 18.95 9.58
N VAL A 198 -5.67 18.21 10.69
CA VAL A 198 -6.02 18.72 12.04
C VAL A 198 -5.21 19.96 12.40
N PHE A 199 -3.87 19.89 12.40
CA PHE A 199 -3.04 21.03 12.77
C PHE A 199 -3.02 22.16 11.73
N PRO A 200 -2.77 21.90 10.43
CA PRO A 200 -2.80 22.98 9.44
C PRO A 200 -4.20 23.59 9.28
N GLY A 201 -5.26 22.93 9.77
CA GLY A 201 -6.65 23.40 9.74
C GLY A 201 -6.86 24.78 10.37
N ILE A 202 -5.97 25.20 11.29
CA ILE A 202 -5.98 26.56 11.83
C ILE A 202 -5.91 27.64 10.74
N PHE A 203 -5.19 27.39 9.63
CA PHE A 203 -5.09 28.34 8.52
C PHE A 203 -6.41 28.42 7.75
N VAL A 204 -7.13 27.31 7.62
CA VAL A 204 -8.46 27.26 7.00
C VAL A 204 -9.48 27.99 7.88
N LEU A 205 -9.44 27.78 9.20
CA LEU A 205 -10.34 28.46 10.14
C LEU A 205 -10.14 29.99 10.10
N LYS A 206 -8.88 30.46 10.15
CA LYS A 206 -8.55 31.89 9.99
C LYS A 206 -9.06 32.45 8.66
N PHE A 207 -8.98 31.65 7.60
CA PHE A 207 -9.47 32.04 6.29
C PHE A 207 -10.98 32.18 6.24
N PHE A 208 -11.73 31.24 6.79
CA PHE A 208 -13.19 31.33 6.89
C PHE A 208 -13.67 32.46 7.79
N GLN A 209 -12.93 32.78 8.86
CA GLN A 209 -13.21 33.96 9.67
C GLN A 209 -13.06 35.27 8.87
N LYS A 210 -12.05 35.35 7.99
CA LYS A 210 -11.84 36.50 7.10
C LYS A 210 -12.87 36.56 5.97
N SER A 211 -13.27 35.40 5.43
CA SER A 211 -14.18 35.26 4.29
C SER A 211 -15.20 34.14 4.54
N PRO A 212 -16.33 34.43 5.22
CA PRO A 212 -17.32 33.40 5.55
C PRO A 212 -17.98 32.75 4.32
N ILE A 213 -18.08 33.47 3.20
CA ILE A 213 -18.64 32.91 1.95
C ILE A 213 -17.81 31.73 1.42
N SER A 214 -16.52 31.66 1.75
CA SER A 214 -15.65 30.52 1.42
C SER A 214 -16.12 29.21 2.05
N LEU A 215 -16.80 29.27 3.20
CA LEU A 215 -17.41 28.11 3.83
C LEU A 215 -18.52 27.52 2.95
N VAL A 216 -19.35 28.36 2.33
CA VAL A 216 -20.44 27.92 1.45
C VAL A 216 -19.89 27.17 0.24
N TYR A 217 -18.87 27.73 -0.43
CA TYR A 217 -18.22 27.05 -1.55
C TYR A 217 -17.54 25.75 -1.13
N THR A 218 -16.87 25.73 0.02
CA THR A 218 -16.23 24.51 0.54
C THR A 218 -17.28 23.44 0.88
N ALA A 219 -18.36 23.82 1.55
CA ALA A 219 -19.46 22.93 1.89
C ALA A 219 -20.15 22.38 0.63
N ALA A 220 -20.36 23.22 -0.39
CA ALA A 220 -20.91 22.77 -1.66
C ALA A 220 -20.03 21.69 -2.32
N GLY A 221 -18.71 21.92 -2.41
CA GLY A 221 -17.77 20.94 -2.95
C GLY A 221 -17.73 19.64 -2.15
N PHE A 222 -17.75 19.74 -0.82
CA PHE A 222 -17.80 18.58 0.07
C PHE A 222 -19.09 17.78 -0.09
N LEU A 223 -20.26 18.42 0.02
CA LEU A 223 -21.56 17.76 -0.01
C LEU A 223 -21.84 17.10 -1.36
N THR A 224 -21.51 17.77 -2.46
CA THR A 224 -21.69 17.22 -3.82
C THR A 224 -20.84 15.97 -4.03
N THR A 225 -19.57 16.01 -3.63
CA THR A 225 -18.66 14.87 -3.76
C THR A 225 -19.09 13.71 -2.85
N SER A 226 -19.49 14.01 -1.62
CA SER A 226 -19.98 13.01 -0.67
C SER A 226 -21.26 12.35 -1.16
N LEU A 227 -22.21 13.13 -1.68
CA LEU A 227 -23.45 12.59 -2.25
C LEU A 227 -23.16 11.67 -3.44
N ALA A 228 -22.25 12.05 -4.33
CA ALA A 228 -21.86 11.22 -5.46
C ALA A 228 -21.25 9.89 -5.00
N CYS A 229 -20.35 9.91 -3.99
CA CYS A 229 -19.77 8.68 -3.45
C CYS A 229 -20.80 7.80 -2.74
N VAL A 230 -21.70 8.38 -1.92
CA VAL A 230 -22.77 7.63 -1.24
C VAL A 230 -23.71 6.97 -2.22
N VAL A 231 -24.16 7.69 -3.26
CA VAL A 231 -25.05 7.12 -4.28
C VAL A 231 -24.37 5.99 -5.05
N LEU A 232 -23.11 6.19 -5.42
CA LEU A 232 -22.31 5.17 -6.10
C LEU A 232 -22.11 3.94 -5.22
N ASP A 233 -21.66 4.12 -3.98
CA ASP A 233 -21.43 3.01 -3.06
C ASP A 233 -22.74 2.26 -2.77
N THR A 234 -23.84 2.97 -2.51
CA THR A 234 -25.16 2.36 -2.29
C THR A 234 -25.52 1.45 -3.46
N TRP A 235 -25.40 1.95 -4.70
CA TRP A 235 -25.67 1.14 -5.89
C TRP A 235 -24.71 -0.07 -6.01
N MET A 236 -23.43 0.12 -5.72
CA MET A 236 -22.43 -0.95 -5.79
C MET A 236 -22.68 -2.08 -4.78
N PHE A 237 -23.15 -1.76 -3.57
CA PHE A 237 -23.36 -2.73 -2.50
C PHE A 237 -24.73 -3.41 -2.55
N THR A 238 -25.79 -2.69 -2.93
CA THR A 238 -27.18 -3.21 -2.87
C THR A 238 -27.79 -3.48 -4.23
N GLY A 239 -27.17 -3.01 -5.32
CA GLY A 239 -27.72 -3.06 -6.69
C GLY A 239 -28.85 -2.05 -6.96
N THR A 240 -29.37 -1.35 -5.94
CA THR A 240 -30.51 -0.42 -6.07
C THR A 240 -30.35 0.80 -5.17
N ILE A 241 -30.81 1.97 -5.61
CA ILE A 241 -30.70 3.20 -4.80
C ILE A 241 -31.96 3.35 -3.94
N ASP A 242 -31.86 2.95 -2.67
CA ASP A 242 -32.87 3.22 -1.64
C ASP A 242 -32.42 4.41 -0.79
N TRP A 243 -33.13 5.54 -0.92
CA TRP A 243 -32.85 6.77 -0.18
C TRP A 243 -33.05 6.63 1.34
N SER A 244 -33.77 5.61 1.79
CA SER A 244 -33.97 5.31 3.21
C SER A 244 -32.82 4.52 3.83
N ASN A 245 -32.05 3.79 3.01
CA ASN A 245 -30.96 2.93 3.44
C ASN A 245 -29.68 3.20 2.61
N LEU A 246 -29.13 4.40 2.80
CA LEU A 246 -27.91 4.83 2.11
C LEU A 246 -26.66 4.25 2.77
N VAL A 247 -25.75 3.74 1.94
CA VAL A 247 -24.45 3.23 2.39
C VAL A 247 -23.45 4.37 2.51
N VAL A 248 -23.03 4.66 3.75
CA VAL A 248 -22.01 5.67 4.04
C VAL A 248 -20.74 4.97 4.51
N THR A 249 -19.91 4.56 3.55
CA THR A 249 -18.73 3.72 3.80
C THR A 249 -17.75 4.28 4.85
N PRO A 250 -17.46 5.61 4.93
CA PRO A 250 -16.57 6.12 5.98
C PRO A 250 -17.18 6.02 7.39
N LEU A 251 -18.51 6.11 7.50
CA LEU A 251 -19.21 5.95 8.78
C LEU A 251 -19.19 4.49 9.22
N ASN A 252 -19.47 3.56 8.30
CA ASN A 252 -19.40 2.13 8.57
C ASN A 252 -17.98 1.71 9.00
N ASN A 253 -16.96 2.24 8.31
CA ASN A 253 -15.56 2.01 8.68
C ASN A 253 -15.24 2.51 10.10
N LEU A 254 -15.74 3.70 10.47
CA LEU A 254 -15.54 4.27 11.80
C LEU A 254 -16.24 3.42 12.86
N LEU A 255 -17.49 3.02 12.63
CA LEU A 255 -18.25 2.18 13.55
C LEU A 255 -17.57 0.82 13.77
N TYR A 256 -17.08 0.20 12.69
CA TYR A 256 -16.32 -1.05 12.77
C TYR A 256 -15.06 -0.92 13.64
N ASN A 257 -14.29 0.16 13.46
CA ASN A 257 -13.05 0.41 14.21
C ASN A 257 -13.24 0.95 15.63
N LEU A 258 -14.45 1.40 15.99
CA LEU A 258 -14.78 1.79 17.37
C LEU A 258 -15.04 0.58 18.27
N ASP A 259 -15.35 -0.58 17.68
CA ASP A 259 -15.56 -1.82 18.41
C ASP A 259 -14.22 -2.43 18.86
N SER A 260 -14.05 -2.54 20.18
CA SER A 260 -12.85 -3.09 20.80
C SER A 260 -12.62 -4.57 20.48
N GLU A 261 -13.68 -5.34 20.18
CA GLU A 261 -13.53 -6.75 19.82
C GLU A 261 -12.87 -6.90 18.44
N ASN A 262 -13.24 -6.04 17.47
CA ASN A 262 -12.62 -6.00 16.14
C ASN A 262 -11.15 -5.55 16.20
N LEU A 263 -10.85 -4.55 17.04
CA LEU A 263 -9.48 -4.06 17.26
C LEU A 263 -8.53 -5.15 17.79
N SER A 264 -9.03 -6.10 18.56
CA SER A 264 -8.23 -7.19 19.13
C SER A 264 -7.75 -8.21 18.08
N GLN A 265 -8.39 -8.25 16.90
CA GLN A 265 -8.01 -9.12 15.79
C GLN A 265 -6.85 -8.56 14.96
N HIS A 266 -6.48 -7.30 15.18
CA HIS A 266 -5.38 -6.62 14.49
C HIS A 266 -4.17 -6.46 15.41
N GLY A 267 -2.96 -6.56 14.85
CA GLY A 267 -1.72 -6.43 15.60
C GLY A 267 -1.66 -5.11 16.38
N ILE A 268 -1.36 -5.20 17.68
CA ILE A 268 -1.23 -4.05 18.58
C ILE A 268 0.22 -3.60 18.58
N HIS A 269 0.46 -2.34 18.23
CA HIS A 269 1.77 -1.72 18.31
C HIS A 269 1.84 -0.70 19.45
N SER A 270 3.07 -0.40 19.88
CA SER A 270 3.31 0.76 20.76
C SER A 270 2.86 2.03 20.06
N ARG A 271 2.28 2.97 20.83
CA ARG A 271 1.88 4.30 20.31
C ARG A 271 3.06 5.12 19.78
N LEU A 272 4.29 4.71 20.09
CA LEU A 272 5.52 5.36 19.63
C LEU A 272 6.07 4.75 18.33
N THR A 273 5.46 3.71 17.77
CA THR A 273 5.99 2.98 16.61
C THR A 273 6.16 3.91 15.40
N HIS A 274 5.16 4.75 15.10
CA HIS A 274 5.32 5.71 14.01
C HIS A 274 6.49 6.68 14.23
N LEU A 275 6.65 7.22 15.44
CA LEU A 275 7.67 8.21 15.74
C LEU A 275 9.08 7.62 15.82
N LEU A 276 9.25 6.45 16.46
CA LEU A 276 10.56 5.87 16.78
C LEU A 276 11.02 4.81 15.77
N VAL A 277 10.11 4.25 14.97
CA VAL A 277 10.44 3.22 13.98
C VAL A 277 10.14 3.71 12.57
N ASN A 278 8.88 4.05 12.28
CA ASN A 278 8.48 4.32 10.89
C ASN A 278 9.06 5.63 10.34
N VAL A 279 9.12 6.72 11.11
CA VAL A 279 9.74 7.99 10.66
C VAL A 279 11.26 7.84 10.44
N PRO A 280 12.04 7.23 11.37
CA PRO A 280 13.44 6.92 11.12
C PRO A 280 13.65 6.00 9.91
N LEU A 281 12.81 4.99 9.73
CA LEU A 281 12.84 4.11 8.55
C LEU A 281 12.55 4.90 7.25
N MET A 282 11.59 5.82 7.27
CA MET A 282 11.22 6.61 6.09
C MET A 282 12.34 7.54 5.63
N LEU A 283 13.00 8.22 6.57
CA LEU A 283 13.98 9.27 6.27
C LEU A 283 15.43 8.79 6.30
N GLY A 284 15.72 7.72 7.06
CA GLY A 284 17.05 7.23 7.30
C GLY A 284 18.00 8.35 7.74
N PRO A 285 19.19 8.46 7.13
CA PRO A 285 20.16 9.51 7.44
C PRO A 285 19.67 10.95 7.26
N ALA A 286 18.59 11.20 6.49
CA ALA A 286 18.06 12.54 6.30
C ALA A 286 17.35 13.10 7.54
N LEU A 287 17.04 12.25 8.54
CA LEU A 287 16.42 12.68 9.80
C LEU A 287 17.19 13.82 10.49
N VAL A 288 18.52 13.84 10.35
CA VAL A 288 19.38 14.90 10.92
C VAL A 288 19.03 16.30 10.41
N PHE A 289 18.41 16.42 9.24
CA PHE A 289 18.02 17.71 8.64
C PHE A 289 16.68 18.24 9.18
N LEU A 290 15.94 17.45 9.96
CA LEU A 290 14.71 17.91 10.63
C LEU A 290 14.98 18.45 12.04
N ILE A 291 16.14 18.14 12.62
CA ILE A 291 16.51 18.60 13.96
C ILE A 291 16.76 20.11 13.94
N GLY A 292 16.03 20.85 14.78
CA GLY A 292 16.13 22.32 14.84
C GLY A 292 15.59 23.04 13.59
N SER A 293 14.79 22.34 12.79
CA SER A 293 14.23 22.87 11.53
C SER A 293 13.36 24.12 11.77
N LYS A 294 13.67 25.21 11.07
CA LYS A 294 12.90 26.47 11.10
C LYS A 294 11.52 26.37 10.41
N TYR A 295 11.18 25.21 9.86
CA TYR A 295 9.99 24.99 9.05
C TYR A 295 8.73 24.70 9.88
N TYR A 296 8.81 24.73 11.21
CA TYR A 296 7.72 24.31 12.11
C TYR A 296 6.39 25.05 11.92
N LYS A 297 6.43 26.29 11.38
CA LYS A 297 5.22 27.07 11.05
C LYS A 297 4.69 26.81 9.64
N THR A 298 5.36 26.04 8.80
CA THR A 298 4.95 25.80 7.41
C THR A 298 3.77 24.83 7.36
N VAL A 299 2.89 24.99 6.36
CA VAL A 299 1.74 24.08 6.18
C VAL A 299 2.20 22.62 6.00
N PRO A 300 3.24 22.31 5.19
CA PRO A 300 3.74 20.94 5.07
C PRO A 300 4.23 20.35 6.40
N PHE A 301 4.99 21.12 7.20
CA PHE A 301 5.45 20.63 8.50
C PHE A 301 4.28 20.34 9.45
N MET A 302 3.34 21.28 9.57
CA MET A 302 2.18 21.11 10.44
C MET A 302 1.33 19.92 10.00
N SER A 303 1.13 19.72 8.69
CA SER A 303 0.41 18.56 8.16
C SER A 303 1.13 17.24 8.44
N ALA A 304 2.45 17.20 8.25
CA ALA A 304 3.24 15.99 8.52
C ALA A 304 3.14 15.56 9.99
N ILE A 305 3.34 16.51 10.92
CA ILE A 305 3.23 16.24 12.35
C ILE A 305 1.78 15.88 12.74
N SER A 306 0.78 16.56 12.15
CA SER A 306 -0.63 16.26 12.35
C SER A 306 -0.95 14.80 12.03
N GLY A 307 -0.57 14.33 10.84
CA GLY A 307 -0.81 12.96 10.41
C GLY A 307 -0.07 11.95 11.28
N ILE A 308 1.23 12.16 11.51
CA ILE A 308 2.05 11.26 12.33
C ILE A 308 1.47 11.12 13.75
N LEU A 309 1.14 12.22 14.42
CA LEU A 309 0.62 12.17 15.79
C LEU A 309 -0.80 11.61 15.86
N THR A 310 -1.68 11.98 14.93
CA THR A 310 -3.07 11.50 14.93
C THR A 310 -3.11 10.00 14.68
N LEU A 311 -2.34 9.50 13.71
CA LEU A 311 -2.27 8.06 13.41
C LEU A 311 -1.53 7.27 14.50
N SER A 312 -0.66 7.92 15.28
CA SER A 312 -0.04 7.32 16.46
C SER A 312 -1.00 7.04 17.62
N LEU A 313 -2.22 7.59 17.59
CA LEU A 313 -3.26 7.29 18.58
C LEU A 313 -3.92 5.93 18.33
N VAL A 314 -3.91 5.47 17.08
CA VAL A 314 -4.47 4.17 16.69
C VAL A 314 -3.47 3.06 17.09
N PRO A 315 -3.92 1.95 17.72
CA PRO A 315 -3.04 0.86 18.12
C PRO A 315 -2.34 0.18 16.94
N HIS A 316 -3.02 0.10 15.80
CA HIS A 316 -2.50 -0.52 14.59
C HIS A 316 -1.68 0.49 13.77
N GLN A 317 -0.35 0.28 13.72
CA GLN A 317 0.63 1.25 13.20
C GLN A 317 1.55 0.64 12.16
N GLU A 318 1.14 0.70 10.91
CA GLU A 318 1.94 0.20 9.78
C GLU A 318 2.66 1.33 9.06
N PHE A 319 3.86 1.02 8.53
CA PHE A 319 4.67 2.00 7.82
C PHE A 319 3.91 2.71 6.67
N ARG A 320 3.10 1.96 5.91
CA ARG A 320 2.35 2.48 4.76
C ARG A 320 1.34 3.57 5.13
N PHE A 321 0.87 3.63 6.38
CA PHE A 321 -0.10 4.65 6.80
C PHE A 321 0.49 6.06 6.86
N ILE A 322 1.81 6.18 6.99
CA ILE A 322 2.48 7.49 7.10
C ILE A 322 3.25 7.89 5.84
N ILE A 323 3.10 7.19 4.72
CA ILE A 323 3.79 7.56 3.46
C ILE A 323 3.44 8.97 2.95
N PRO A 324 2.25 9.58 3.23
CA PRO A 324 2.02 10.98 2.90
C PRO A 324 2.99 11.95 3.60
N ALA A 325 3.59 11.56 4.73
CA ALA A 325 4.57 12.39 5.45
C ALA A 325 5.85 12.61 4.65
N MET A 326 6.25 11.68 3.77
CA MET A 326 7.53 11.77 3.08
C MET A 326 7.65 13.08 2.28
N PRO A 327 6.79 13.39 1.29
CA PRO A 327 6.93 14.62 0.51
C PRO A 327 6.74 15.89 1.36
N LEU A 328 5.96 15.82 2.44
CA LEU A 328 5.76 16.93 3.37
C LEU A 328 7.04 17.22 4.19
N LEU A 329 7.70 16.18 4.72
CA LEU A 329 8.95 16.31 5.46
C LEU A 329 10.13 16.66 4.54
N ALA A 330 10.11 16.22 3.27
CA ALA A 330 11.08 16.62 2.26
C ALA A 330 11.10 18.15 2.03
N CYS A 331 9.95 18.82 2.15
CA CYS A 331 9.88 20.29 2.14
C CYS A 331 10.66 20.93 3.30
N CYS A 332 10.75 20.23 4.43
CA CYS A 332 11.17 20.76 5.73
C CYS A 332 12.63 20.45 6.09
N MET A 333 13.39 19.83 5.18
CA MET A 333 14.80 19.49 5.37
C MET A 333 15.66 20.76 5.43
N ASP A 334 16.37 21.00 6.53
CA ASP A 334 17.27 22.13 6.67
C ASP A 334 18.72 21.75 6.30
N LEU A 335 19.14 22.17 5.10
CA LEU A 335 20.51 21.97 4.60
C LEU A 335 21.48 23.09 5.00
N SER A 336 21.02 24.11 5.74
CA SER A 336 21.81 25.30 6.10
C SER A 336 22.81 25.06 7.24
N SER A 337 22.96 23.81 7.70
CA SER A 337 23.91 23.43 8.75
C SER A 337 25.31 23.99 8.50
N GLU A 338 25.86 24.66 9.52
CA GLU A 338 27.23 25.21 9.49
C GLU A 338 28.28 24.12 9.25
N LYS A 339 27.96 22.87 9.64
CA LYS A 339 28.84 21.71 9.50
C LYS A 339 28.71 21.10 8.10
N LYS A 340 29.24 21.78 7.08
CA LYS A 340 29.22 21.34 5.65
C LYS A 340 29.65 19.88 5.42
N LYS A 341 30.56 19.33 6.24
CA LYS A 341 30.97 17.92 6.19
C LYS A 341 29.80 16.98 6.54
N VAL A 342 29.07 17.27 7.62
CA VAL A 342 27.91 16.48 8.07
C VAL A 342 26.85 16.44 6.98
N THR A 343 26.49 17.59 6.41
CA THR A 343 25.53 17.67 5.29
C THR A 343 25.97 16.80 4.11
N LYS A 344 27.26 16.84 3.73
CA LYS A 344 27.79 16.04 2.61
C LYS A 344 27.68 14.54 2.88
N TYR A 345 28.07 14.07 4.07
CA TYR A 345 28.03 12.64 4.39
C TYR A 345 26.59 12.15 4.60
N ALA A 346 25.73 12.93 5.27
CA ALA A 346 24.32 12.60 5.45
C ALA A 346 23.59 12.47 4.10
N LEU A 347 23.85 13.35 3.13
CA LEU A 347 23.28 13.23 1.78
C LEU A 347 23.77 11.98 1.03
N ARG A 348 25.06 11.63 1.14
CA ARG A 348 25.60 10.40 0.53
C ARG A 348 24.99 9.16 1.15
N LEU A 349 24.94 9.11 2.48
CA LEU A 349 24.32 8.01 3.21
C LEU A 349 22.83 7.92 2.90
N PHE A 350 22.13 9.04 2.76
CA PHE A 350 20.72 9.05 2.34
C PHE A 350 20.54 8.41 0.96
N ILE A 351 21.37 8.75 -0.03
CA ILE A 351 21.27 8.12 -1.36
C ILE A 351 21.55 6.61 -1.26
N VAL A 352 22.63 6.21 -0.59
CA VAL A 352 22.98 4.78 -0.42
C VAL A 352 21.84 4.03 0.30
N TYR A 353 21.33 4.61 1.38
CA TYR A 353 20.19 4.08 2.13
C TYR A 353 19.00 3.84 1.22
N ASN A 354 18.57 4.85 0.45
CA ASN A 354 17.41 4.69 -0.43
C ASN A 354 17.66 3.69 -1.57
N VAL A 355 18.88 3.56 -2.09
CA VAL A 355 19.21 2.52 -3.07
C VAL A 355 19.04 1.13 -2.45
N VAL A 356 19.58 0.91 -1.24
CA VAL A 356 19.45 -0.37 -0.52
C VAL A 356 17.98 -0.67 -0.21
N MET A 357 17.25 0.30 0.35
CA MET A 357 15.83 0.14 0.68
C MET A 357 14.96 -0.07 -0.56
N THR A 358 15.30 0.56 -1.69
CA THR A 358 14.61 0.36 -2.96
C THR A 358 14.83 -1.05 -3.49
N ALA A 359 16.05 -1.58 -3.44
CA ALA A 359 16.33 -2.95 -3.84
C ALA A 359 15.65 -3.97 -2.91
N PHE A 360 15.68 -3.71 -1.60
CA PHE A 360 15.04 -4.55 -0.61
C PHE A 360 13.52 -4.60 -0.79
N PHE A 361 12.82 -3.46 -0.66
CA PHE A 361 11.36 -3.44 -0.72
C PHE A 361 10.81 -3.57 -2.15
N GLY A 362 11.57 -3.17 -3.17
CA GLY A 362 11.10 -3.15 -4.55
C GLY A 362 11.35 -4.44 -5.32
N SER A 363 12.02 -5.45 -4.74
CA SER A 363 12.30 -6.71 -5.46
C SER A 363 12.55 -7.91 -4.54
N LEU A 364 13.17 -7.72 -3.38
CA LEU A 364 13.55 -8.85 -2.51
C LEU A 364 12.43 -9.20 -1.53
N HIS A 365 11.93 -8.23 -0.77
CA HIS A 365 10.92 -8.45 0.26
C HIS A 365 9.64 -9.01 -0.37
N GLN A 366 9.37 -10.30 -0.12
CA GLN A 366 8.20 -11.04 -0.62
C GLN A 366 7.99 -11.01 -2.16
N GLY A 367 8.95 -10.51 -2.95
CA GLY A 367 8.82 -10.32 -4.41
C GLY A 367 8.58 -11.60 -5.22
N GLY A 368 9.07 -12.74 -4.70
CA GLY A 368 8.89 -14.05 -5.32
C GLY A 368 7.44 -14.45 -5.55
N ILE A 369 6.49 -13.93 -4.76
CA ILE A 369 5.07 -14.30 -4.88
C ILE A 369 4.52 -13.88 -6.24
N VAL A 370 4.78 -12.64 -6.68
CA VAL A 370 4.35 -12.14 -7.99
C VAL A 370 5.01 -12.96 -9.11
N THR A 371 6.29 -13.34 -8.95
CA THR A 371 6.98 -14.17 -9.96
C THR A 371 6.40 -15.58 -10.07
N VAL A 372 6.02 -16.20 -8.94
CA VAL A 372 5.35 -17.51 -8.92
C VAL A 372 3.98 -17.40 -9.57
N MET A 373 3.20 -16.37 -9.22
CA MET A 373 1.88 -16.13 -9.80
C MET A 373 1.94 -15.94 -11.30
N GLU A 374 2.94 -15.24 -11.82
CA GLU A 374 3.16 -15.11 -13.26
C GLU A 374 3.46 -16.47 -13.92
N GLN A 375 4.15 -17.39 -13.25
CA GLN A 375 4.34 -18.74 -13.81
C GLN A 375 3.07 -19.60 -13.70
N LEU A 376 2.37 -19.55 -12.57
CA LEU A 376 1.18 -20.37 -12.32
C LEU A 376 0.00 -20.01 -13.22
N THR A 377 -0.07 -18.76 -13.68
CA THR A 377 -1.17 -18.25 -14.51
C THR A 377 -0.87 -18.33 -16.01
N LYS A 378 0.27 -18.89 -16.42
CA LYS A 378 0.55 -19.15 -17.84
C LYS A 378 -0.36 -20.24 -18.41
N PRO A 379 -0.75 -20.15 -19.70
CA PRO A 379 -1.58 -21.16 -20.35
C PRO A 379 -0.98 -22.57 -20.31
N ASP A 380 0.33 -22.68 -20.47
CA ASP A 380 1.06 -23.96 -20.51
C ASP A 380 1.66 -24.33 -19.13
N ASN A 381 1.00 -23.95 -18.04
CA ASN A 381 1.52 -24.16 -16.69
C ASN A 381 1.73 -25.66 -16.38
N ALA A 382 3.00 -26.08 -16.38
CA ALA A 382 3.43 -27.43 -15.99
C ALA A 382 3.82 -27.53 -14.50
N LEU A 383 3.79 -26.43 -13.74
CA LEU A 383 4.25 -26.40 -12.34
C LEU A 383 3.31 -27.15 -11.39
N THR A 384 2.01 -27.13 -11.68
CA THR A 384 0.99 -27.74 -10.81
C THR A 384 0.69 -29.19 -11.17
N GLY A 385 1.12 -29.64 -12.34
CA GLY A 385 0.80 -30.97 -12.85
C GLY A 385 -0.72 -31.20 -12.86
N SER A 386 -1.16 -32.36 -12.36
CA SER A 386 -2.56 -32.71 -12.14
C SER A 386 -3.07 -32.38 -10.73
N SER A 387 -2.26 -31.73 -9.88
CA SER A 387 -2.65 -31.43 -8.51
C SER A 387 -3.62 -30.25 -8.47
N ASP A 388 -4.70 -30.44 -7.73
CA ASP A 388 -5.76 -29.47 -7.49
C ASP A 388 -5.60 -28.75 -6.13
N LEU A 389 -4.47 -28.97 -5.42
CA LEU A 389 -4.18 -28.35 -4.13
C LEU A 389 -2.89 -27.53 -4.18
N GLN A 390 -3.00 -26.25 -3.83
CA GLN A 390 -1.87 -25.34 -3.66
C GLN A 390 -1.83 -24.78 -2.24
N ILE A 391 -0.69 -24.90 -1.57
CA ILE A 391 -0.47 -24.45 -0.20
C ILE A 391 0.60 -23.36 -0.21
N TRP A 392 0.23 -22.18 0.27
CA TRP A 392 1.12 -21.02 0.42
C TRP A 392 1.52 -20.88 1.88
N TRP A 393 2.78 -21.20 2.21
CA TRP A 393 3.26 -21.24 3.60
C TRP A 393 4.44 -20.31 3.82
N ARG A 394 4.36 -19.50 4.89
CA ARG A 394 5.34 -18.46 5.25
C ARG A 394 5.61 -17.44 4.13
N THR A 395 4.57 -17.15 3.37
CA THR A 395 4.54 -16.10 2.35
C THR A 395 3.36 -15.21 2.62
N TYR A 396 3.39 -13.96 2.14
CA TYR A 396 2.15 -13.19 2.07
C TYR A 396 1.07 -13.92 1.27
N SER A 397 -0.19 -13.67 1.65
CA SER A 397 -1.37 -14.23 1.01
C SER A 397 -1.29 -14.05 -0.51
N PRO A 398 -1.51 -15.10 -1.31
CA PRO A 398 -1.35 -15.03 -2.76
C PRO A 398 -2.42 -14.14 -3.40
N PRO A 399 -2.09 -13.34 -4.43
CA PRO A 399 -3.07 -12.54 -5.15
C PRO A 399 -4.01 -13.40 -6.01
N VAL A 400 -5.00 -14.02 -5.36
CA VAL A 400 -5.90 -15.03 -5.96
C VAL A 400 -6.73 -14.50 -7.14
N TRP A 401 -6.93 -13.18 -7.23
CA TRP A 401 -7.61 -12.57 -8.37
C TRP A 401 -6.89 -12.83 -9.70
N LEU A 402 -5.59 -13.10 -9.72
CA LEU A 402 -4.82 -13.38 -10.93
C LEU A 402 -5.16 -14.74 -11.58
N TYR A 403 -5.79 -15.68 -10.86
CA TYR A 403 -6.26 -16.95 -11.43
C TYR A 403 -7.52 -16.76 -12.32
N GLY A 404 -8.12 -15.56 -12.32
CA GLY A 404 -9.22 -15.22 -13.23
C GLY A 404 -10.51 -15.97 -12.93
N HIS A 405 -11.05 -16.68 -13.92
CA HIS A 405 -12.36 -17.35 -13.87
C HIS A 405 -12.30 -18.81 -13.42
N GLN A 406 -11.16 -19.27 -12.89
CA GLN A 406 -11.09 -20.64 -12.39
C GLN A 406 -12.08 -20.82 -11.21
N ASN A 407 -12.67 -22.01 -11.11
CA ASN A 407 -13.41 -22.40 -9.90
C ASN A 407 -12.36 -22.55 -8.80
N LEU A 408 -12.33 -21.57 -7.89
CA LEU A 408 -11.31 -21.45 -6.85
C LEU A 408 -11.98 -21.56 -5.50
N GLN A 409 -11.48 -22.48 -4.69
CA GLN A 409 -11.80 -22.52 -3.27
C GLN A 409 -10.59 -21.97 -2.51
N VAL A 410 -10.77 -20.87 -1.79
CA VAL A 410 -9.70 -20.27 -0.98
C VAL A 410 -9.98 -20.53 0.48
N LEU A 411 -9.06 -21.21 1.15
CA LEU A 411 -9.09 -21.49 2.58
C LEU A 411 -8.08 -20.56 3.27
N ASN A 412 -8.59 -19.63 4.09
CA ASN A 412 -7.76 -18.66 4.81
C ASN A 412 -7.54 -19.13 6.25
N ARG A 413 -6.29 -18.98 6.74
CA ARG A 413 -5.93 -19.21 8.16
C ARG A 413 -6.38 -20.58 8.68
N ILE A 414 -5.71 -21.63 8.21
CA ILE A 414 -5.84 -22.94 8.84
C ILE A 414 -5.22 -22.86 10.23
N ASP A 415 -6.09 -22.75 11.23
CA ASP A 415 -5.74 -22.83 12.64
C ASP A 415 -5.55 -24.29 13.06
N HIS A 416 -4.94 -24.52 14.22
CA HIS A 416 -4.78 -25.86 14.83
C HIS A 416 -6.10 -26.65 14.99
N ASN A 417 -7.26 -26.03 14.79
CA ASN A 417 -8.54 -26.70 14.82
C ASN A 417 -8.71 -27.58 13.57
N LEU A 418 -8.58 -28.89 13.78
CA LEU A 418 -8.84 -30.02 12.88
C LEU A 418 -10.13 -29.95 12.02
N LYS A 419 -11.00 -28.95 12.19
CA LYS A 419 -12.20 -28.75 11.38
C LYS A 419 -11.88 -28.37 9.94
N ASP A 420 -10.84 -27.58 9.69
CA ASP A 420 -10.48 -27.16 8.32
C ASP A 420 -9.80 -28.29 7.53
N LEU A 421 -9.15 -29.22 8.23
CA LEU A 421 -8.58 -30.44 7.63
C LEU A 421 -9.67 -31.40 7.14
N ASN A 422 -10.82 -31.45 7.81
CA ASN A 422 -11.97 -32.24 7.32
C ASN A 422 -12.59 -31.66 6.04
N ILE A 423 -12.57 -30.33 5.87
CA ILE A 423 -13.03 -29.65 4.65
C ILE A 423 -12.20 -30.09 3.44
N LEU A 424 -10.90 -30.33 3.63
CA LEU A 424 -9.99 -30.80 2.57
C LEU A 424 -10.17 -32.28 2.22
N SER A 425 -10.70 -33.10 3.13
CA SER A 425 -11.08 -34.49 2.88
C SER A 425 -12.47 -34.64 2.26
N GLU A 426 -13.36 -33.67 2.46
CA GLU A 426 -14.72 -33.64 1.90
C GLU A 426 -14.84 -32.79 0.63
N SER A 427 -13.80 -32.02 0.26
CA SER A 427 -13.79 -31.22 -0.95
C SER A 427 -13.67 -32.12 -2.19
N ASP A 428 -14.79 -32.63 -2.69
CA ASP A 428 -14.95 -33.04 -4.09
C ASP A 428 -14.91 -31.77 -4.98
N SER A 429 -13.76 -31.10 -5.05
CA SER A 429 -13.66 -29.85 -5.78
C SER A 429 -13.43 -30.13 -7.28
N ASN A 430 -14.44 -29.83 -8.11
CA ASN A 430 -14.31 -29.65 -9.57
C ASN A 430 -13.42 -28.43 -9.95
N GLY A 431 -12.44 -28.05 -9.13
CA GLY A 431 -11.68 -26.80 -9.20
C GLY A 431 -10.41 -26.81 -8.35
N LEU A 432 -9.68 -25.70 -8.38
CA LEU A 432 -8.39 -25.54 -7.68
C LEU A 432 -8.62 -25.04 -6.25
N THR A 433 -8.07 -25.76 -5.27
CA THR A 433 -8.07 -25.38 -3.86
C THR A 433 -6.77 -24.67 -3.51
N ILE A 434 -6.88 -23.44 -3.00
CA ILE A 434 -5.76 -22.63 -2.51
C ILE A 434 -5.87 -22.51 -1.00
N VAL A 435 -4.82 -22.93 -0.32
CA VAL A 435 -4.66 -22.79 1.13
C VAL A 435 -3.70 -21.64 1.39
N ASP A 436 -4.22 -20.57 1.98
CA ASP A 436 -3.40 -19.50 2.55
C ASP A 436 -3.02 -19.86 3.99
N ALA A 437 -1.80 -20.37 4.12
CA ALA A 437 -1.21 -20.82 5.37
C ALA A 437 -0.10 -19.87 5.85
N MET A 438 -0.16 -18.57 5.49
CA MET A 438 0.83 -17.58 5.91
C MET A 438 1.15 -17.66 7.42
N GLY A 439 0.12 -17.71 8.27
CA GLY A 439 0.24 -17.75 9.72
C GLY A 439 0.20 -19.15 10.36
N SER A 440 0.09 -20.21 9.55
CA SER A 440 -0.03 -21.57 10.08
C SER A 440 1.31 -22.08 10.62
N SER A 441 1.24 -22.79 11.75
CA SER A 441 2.42 -23.38 12.38
C SER A 441 2.97 -24.54 11.56
N PHE A 442 4.24 -24.85 11.82
CA PHE A 442 4.96 -25.95 11.17
C PHE A 442 4.19 -27.29 11.23
N ASP A 443 3.68 -27.64 12.42
CA ASP A 443 2.98 -28.92 12.64
C ASP A 443 1.70 -29.03 11.80
N VAL A 444 0.99 -27.92 11.60
CA VAL A 444 -0.22 -27.88 10.76
C VAL A 444 0.13 -28.22 9.32
N ILE A 445 1.22 -27.65 8.78
CA ILE A 445 1.66 -27.92 7.41
C ILE A 445 2.12 -29.36 7.22
N VAL A 446 2.89 -29.90 8.17
CA VAL A 446 3.35 -31.30 8.12
C VAL A 446 2.16 -32.25 8.15
N ASN A 447 1.15 -31.99 8.99
CA ASN A 447 -0.08 -32.78 9.04
C ASN A 447 -0.89 -32.67 7.75
N LEU A 448 -1.08 -31.46 7.24
CA LEU A 448 -1.81 -31.18 6.00
C LEU A 448 -1.20 -31.92 4.81
N LEU A 449 0.11 -31.77 4.60
CA LEU A 449 0.84 -32.44 3.52
C LEU A 449 0.87 -33.96 3.69
N GLY A 450 0.87 -34.44 4.94
CA GLY A 450 0.76 -35.86 5.25
C GLY A 450 -0.59 -36.48 4.90
N GLN A 451 -1.67 -35.70 4.89
CA GLN A 451 -3.01 -36.17 4.54
C GLN A 451 -3.29 -36.05 3.04
N ARG A 452 -2.89 -34.93 2.42
CA ARG A 452 -3.12 -34.66 1.01
C ARG A 452 -1.88 -33.99 0.40
N PRO A 453 -0.99 -34.78 -0.23
CA PRO A 453 0.14 -34.23 -0.98
C PRO A 453 -0.35 -33.30 -2.09
N GLY A 454 0.37 -32.22 -2.34
CA GLY A 454 0.01 -31.23 -3.33
C GLY A 454 1.19 -30.34 -3.71
N ILE A 455 0.89 -29.14 -4.18
CA ILE A 455 1.90 -28.14 -4.50
C ILE A 455 2.13 -27.23 -3.30
N LEU A 456 3.37 -27.19 -2.81
CA LEU A 456 3.80 -26.28 -1.75
C LEU A 456 4.57 -25.10 -2.35
N ILE A 457 4.15 -23.89 -2.02
CA ILE A 457 4.87 -22.65 -2.31
C ILE A 457 5.37 -22.09 -0.98
N SER A 458 6.69 -22.01 -0.81
CA SER A 458 7.29 -21.58 0.46
C SER A 458 8.71 -21.04 0.27
N PRO A 459 9.20 -20.17 1.17
CA PRO A 459 10.60 -19.72 1.15
C PRO A 459 11.54 -20.91 1.18
N ILE A 460 12.62 -20.84 0.40
CA ILE A 460 13.63 -21.91 0.32
C ILE A 460 14.20 -22.19 1.72
N ALA A 461 14.41 -21.14 2.51
CA ALA A 461 14.90 -21.25 3.88
C ALA A 461 13.99 -22.13 4.75
N SER A 462 12.67 -21.96 4.66
CA SER A 462 11.70 -22.71 5.47
C SER A 462 11.50 -24.13 4.94
N ALA A 463 11.27 -24.29 3.63
CA ALA A 463 10.99 -25.61 3.05
C ALA A 463 12.19 -26.57 3.16
N GLU A 464 13.41 -26.11 2.85
CA GLU A 464 14.57 -27.00 2.75
C GLU A 464 15.31 -27.20 4.07
N ASN A 465 15.27 -26.23 4.99
CA ASN A 465 15.94 -26.39 6.29
C ASN A 465 15.03 -26.94 7.39
N GLU A 466 13.70 -26.78 7.28
CA GLU A 466 12.75 -27.16 8.35
C GLU A 466 11.85 -28.32 7.89
N LEU A 467 11.16 -28.14 6.77
CA LEU A 467 10.09 -29.04 6.35
C LEU A 467 10.59 -30.34 5.70
N SER A 468 11.70 -30.28 4.95
CA SER A 468 12.19 -31.44 4.20
C SER A 468 12.56 -32.63 5.10
N ASP A 469 13.02 -32.41 6.32
CA ASP A 469 13.41 -33.52 7.21
C ASP A 469 12.18 -34.12 7.91
N ALA A 470 11.25 -33.30 8.39
CA ALA A 470 10.00 -33.79 9.00
C ALA A 470 9.10 -34.54 8.02
N LEU A 471 9.14 -34.20 6.72
CA LEU A 471 8.38 -34.93 5.70
C LEU A 471 8.99 -36.31 5.39
N LYS A 472 10.30 -36.49 5.54
CA LYS A 472 10.93 -37.82 5.37
C LYS A 472 10.40 -38.82 6.38
N ASP A 473 10.15 -38.38 7.62
CA ASP A 473 9.55 -39.22 8.67
C ASP A 473 8.13 -39.68 8.30
N ARG A 474 7.48 -39.05 7.32
CA ARG A 474 6.17 -39.40 6.77
C ARG A 474 6.23 -40.06 5.39
N ASN A 475 7.40 -40.52 4.94
CA ASN A 475 7.62 -41.05 3.58
C ASN A 475 7.22 -40.04 2.48
N LEU A 476 7.44 -38.74 2.71
CA LEU A 476 7.19 -37.67 1.76
C LEU A 476 8.48 -36.94 1.39
N VAL A 477 8.61 -36.53 0.14
CA VAL A 477 9.76 -35.82 -0.40
C VAL A 477 9.32 -34.56 -1.14
N LEU A 478 10.03 -33.46 -0.89
CA LEU A 478 9.86 -32.21 -1.61
C LEU A 478 10.63 -32.24 -2.93
N LYS A 479 9.93 -32.36 -4.06
CA LYS A 479 10.52 -32.25 -5.39
C LYS A 479 10.38 -30.83 -5.91
N ARG A 480 11.50 -30.10 -5.93
CA ARG A 480 11.54 -28.71 -6.43
C ARG A 480 11.22 -28.67 -7.94
N LYS A 481 10.13 -28.02 -8.32
CA LYS A 481 9.73 -27.80 -9.72
C LYS A 481 10.28 -26.48 -10.27
N TRP A 482 10.33 -25.46 -9.42
CA TRP A 482 10.75 -24.13 -9.82
C TRP A 482 11.29 -23.33 -8.63
N LYS A 483 12.12 -22.32 -8.90
CA LYS A 483 12.62 -21.39 -7.89
C LYS A 483 12.93 -20.01 -8.47
N THR A 484 12.90 -19.01 -7.60
CA THR A 484 13.49 -17.69 -7.79
C THR A 484 14.40 -17.33 -6.62
N TRP A 485 15.40 -16.51 -6.87
CA TRP A 485 16.25 -15.92 -5.82
C TRP A 485 15.75 -14.54 -5.36
N LEU A 486 14.81 -13.94 -6.10
CA LEU A 486 14.23 -12.63 -5.81
C LEU A 486 13.10 -12.75 -4.78
N HIS A 487 13.45 -13.23 -3.60
CA HIS A 487 12.54 -13.32 -2.47
C HIS A 487 13.36 -13.34 -1.17
N LEU A 488 12.93 -12.57 -0.19
CA LEU A 488 13.45 -12.62 1.16
C LEU A 488 12.26 -12.56 2.11
N ASP A 489 12.12 -13.60 2.92
CA ASP A 489 11.19 -13.65 4.04
C ASP A 489 11.87 -13.00 5.25
N MET A 490 11.21 -11.96 5.78
CA MET A 490 11.66 -11.23 6.97
C MET A 490 10.62 -11.29 8.09
N ASP A 491 9.51 -12.00 7.86
CA ASP A 491 8.38 -12.08 8.79
C ASP A 491 8.51 -13.30 9.71
N HIS A 492 9.19 -14.37 9.25
CA HIS A 492 9.35 -15.62 9.99
C HIS A 492 10.79 -15.83 10.43
N PHE A 493 11.18 -15.20 11.55
CA PHE A 493 12.49 -15.42 12.15
C PHE A 493 12.49 -16.60 13.12
N ASP A 494 13.07 -17.73 12.71
CA ASP A 494 13.33 -18.87 13.59
C ASP A 494 14.77 -18.83 14.14
N THR A 495 14.89 -18.72 15.46
CA THR A 495 16.18 -18.71 16.18
C THR A 495 16.95 -20.03 16.06
N THR A 496 16.27 -21.13 15.75
CA THR A 496 16.83 -22.49 15.74
C THR A 496 17.89 -22.67 14.64
N TYR A 497 17.76 -21.96 13.52
CA TYR A 497 18.63 -22.08 12.35
C TYR A 497 19.54 -20.86 12.12
N GLY A 498 19.47 -19.88 13.03
CA GLY A 498 20.30 -18.68 13.02
C GLY A 498 20.27 -17.95 11.67
N TRP A 499 21.41 -17.85 11.00
CA TRP A 499 21.56 -17.10 9.75
C TRP A 499 20.92 -17.77 8.52
N LYS A 500 20.64 -19.08 8.56
CA LYS A 500 20.05 -19.81 7.43
C LYS A 500 18.62 -19.38 7.13
N THR A 501 17.92 -18.83 8.11
CA THR A 501 16.57 -18.26 7.97
C THR A 501 16.54 -17.11 6.93
N PHE A 502 17.66 -16.41 6.73
CA PHE A 502 17.79 -15.35 5.73
C PHE A 502 18.24 -15.85 4.35
N THR A 503 18.17 -17.15 4.08
CA THR A 503 18.51 -17.69 2.75
C THR A 503 17.50 -17.16 1.74
N PRO A 504 17.93 -16.38 0.73
CA PRO A 504 17.00 -15.81 -0.24
C PRO A 504 16.41 -16.88 -1.15
N GLY A 505 15.15 -16.68 -1.49
CA GLY A 505 14.46 -17.37 -2.56
C GLY A 505 13.12 -17.97 -2.16
N LEU A 506 12.29 -18.14 -3.17
CA LEU A 506 10.97 -18.77 -3.09
C LEU A 506 10.94 -19.91 -4.10
N ALA A 507 10.31 -21.02 -3.75
CA ALA A 507 10.24 -22.17 -4.63
C ALA A 507 8.87 -22.83 -4.61
N VAL A 508 8.60 -23.53 -5.71
CA VAL A 508 7.43 -24.38 -5.90
C VAL A 508 7.89 -25.82 -5.80
N TYR A 509 7.33 -26.55 -4.86
CA TYR A 509 7.63 -27.94 -4.57
C TYR A 509 6.40 -28.79 -4.86
N GLU A 510 6.62 -29.91 -5.55
CA GLU A 510 5.65 -31.00 -5.62
C GLU A 510 5.96 -31.95 -4.47
N VAL A 511 4.98 -32.18 -3.61
CA VAL A 511 5.11 -33.14 -2.50
C VAL A 511 4.71 -34.51 -3.02
N VAL A 512 5.64 -35.46 -2.99
CA VAL A 512 5.44 -36.82 -3.50
C VAL A 512 5.80 -37.85 -2.44
N GLU A 513 5.20 -39.03 -2.51
CA GLU A 513 5.61 -40.16 -1.69
C GLU A 513 7.03 -40.61 -2.06
N SER A 514 7.84 -40.96 -1.06
CA SER A 514 9.17 -41.52 -1.25
C SER A 514 9.03 -42.92 -1.85
N SER A 515 9.44 -43.08 -3.10
CA SER A 515 9.50 -44.36 -3.82
C SER A 515 10.50 -45.34 -3.21
#